data_AF-A0ABD3P1S1-F1
#
_entry.id   AF-A0ABD3P1S1-F1
#
_cell.length_a   1.000
_cell.length_b   1.000
_cell.length_c   1.000
_cell.angle_alpha   90.00
_cell.angle_beta   90.00
_cell.angle_gamma   90.00
#
_symmetry.space_group_name_H-M   'P 1'
#
loop_
_entity.id
_entity.type
_entity.pdbx_description
1 polymer ?
#
loop_
_entity_poly.entity_id
_entity_poly.type
_entity_poly.pdbx_seq_one_letter_code
_entity_poly.pdbx_strand_id
1 'polypeptide(L)'
;MAIKGKITLTLGLSSGISNGAHFATALLRQPHDATQAFSPWQSRKRRSSFVPHEMESSGHVQRHPQGTMRSKIIPTFGHHRHHVFPQRKRTTKLPSSSSSSVSSPPKHTQRTKTPTTLSMSLIPVPINELTSILPTPARLAPTGDQYVTYLGRTPRERFNTLFEGFSIAFLGTMFAYFISFVIGQFLATLLGIVFLFWPILSPEFKAYQRNWELVGGRDLVDVWMDQEDDENSFFFRGIPSHKRGLYGAYYVTRIQDVCVVDDVMAPTEDEYDLDEFSGYTMDKDELESITGIPWKLRLRLLDDEERGMQVHCRLSEDYLDIQPGMSAVGVLLSTSKEFSELAAMSDFCVLDEEGPVTWVGDYPYLDKNKFLRTLDSNGVWDTIMSGYEDYGEEEEEEEALSYYDKR
;
A
#
# COMPACT_ATOMS: atom_id res chain seq x y z
N MET A 1 -56.15 -30.38 -13.22
CA MET A 1 -56.17 -29.79 -11.87
C MET A 1 -55.09 -28.72 -11.84
N ALA A 2 -55.48 -27.46 -11.99
CA ALA A 2 -54.58 -26.30 -12.01
C ALA A 2 -55.16 -25.28 -11.03
N ILE A 3 -54.44 -24.99 -9.95
CA ILE A 3 -54.84 -24.00 -8.96
C ILE A 3 -54.13 -22.69 -9.31
N LYS A 4 -54.91 -21.75 -9.87
CA LYS A 4 -54.54 -20.34 -10.01
C LYS A 4 -54.70 -19.67 -8.64
N GLY A 5 -53.61 -19.24 -8.03
CA GLY A 5 -53.61 -18.33 -6.88
C GLY A 5 -53.20 -16.92 -7.34
N LYS A 6 -54.10 -15.95 -7.21
CA LYS A 6 -53.88 -14.53 -7.50
C LYS A 6 -53.68 -13.83 -6.15
N ILE A 7 -52.45 -13.42 -5.83
CA ILE A 7 -52.16 -12.65 -4.62
C ILE A 7 -52.30 -11.17 -4.97
N THR A 8 -53.17 -10.47 -4.26
CA THR A 8 -53.38 -9.03 -4.36
C THR A 8 -52.73 -8.40 -3.13
N LEU A 9 -51.70 -7.57 -3.32
CA LEU A 9 -51.07 -6.80 -2.24
C LEU A 9 -51.62 -5.37 -2.28
N THR A 10 -52.37 -5.01 -1.25
CA THR A 10 -52.92 -3.66 -1.04
C THR A 10 -51.93 -2.88 -0.19
N LEU A 11 -51.26 -1.87 -0.78
CA LEU A 11 -50.43 -0.92 -0.05
C LEU A 11 -51.33 0.18 0.54
N GLY A 12 -51.50 0.16 1.87
CA GLY A 12 -52.12 1.25 2.61
C GLY A 12 -51.11 2.36 2.87
N LEU A 13 -51.19 3.45 2.10
CA LEU A 13 -50.56 4.71 2.42
C LEU A 13 -51.47 5.46 3.41
N SER A 14 -51.00 5.63 4.65
CA SER A 14 -51.60 6.54 5.62
C SER A 14 -50.73 7.80 5.71
N SER A 15 -51.34 8.91 5.29
CA SER A 15 -50.84 10.27 5.37
C SER A 15 -51.48 11.03 6.54
N GLY A 16 -50.70 11.81 7.28
CA GLY A 16 -51.19 12.83 8.22
C GLY A 16 -50.09 13.29 9.20
N ILE A 17 -49.33 14.36 8.90
CA ILE A 17 -49.49 15.75 9.43
C ILE A 17 -49.10 15.84 10.92
N SER A 18 -48.29 16.75 11.48
CA SER A 18 -47.48 17.90 11.04
C SER A 18 -46.79 18.48 12.30
N ASN A 19 -45.74 19.28 12.09
CA ASN A 19 -45.22 20.36 12.95
C ASN A 19 -44.39 20.03 14.19
N GLY A 20 -43.17 20.59 14.21
CA GLY A 20 -42.29 20.66 15.38
C GLY A 20 -40.89 21.14 14.99
N ALA A 21 -40.77 22.42 14.67
CA ALA A 21 -39.49 23.07 14.41
C ALA A 21 -38.65 23.23 15.70
N HIS A 22 -37.32 23.32 15.51
CA HIS A 22 -36.31 23.76 16.46
C HIS A 22 -36.07 22.90 17.72
N PHE A 23 -35.01 22.08 17.72
CA PHE A 23 -34.14 21.96 18.90
C PHE A 23 -32.69 21.59 18.52
N ALA A 24 -31.80 22.53 18.83
CA ALA A 24 -30.40 22.38 19.23
C ALA A 24 -29.40 21.60 18.32
N THR A 25 -28.80 22.36 17.41
CA THR A 25 -27.37 22.31 17.09
C THR A 25 -26.57 22.72 18.33
N ALA A 26 -25.98 21.79 19.07
CA ALA A 26 -24.82 22.01 19.97
C ALA A 26 -24.48 20.72 20.71
N LEU A 27 -23.43 20.01 20.28
CA LEU A 27 -22.56 19.21 21.16
C LEU A 27 -21.23 18.95 20.43
N LEU A 28 -20.53 20.06 20.14
CA LEU A 28 -19.09 20.09 19.98
C LEU A 28 -18.54 20.69 21.27
N ARG A 29 -18.02 19.84 22.17
CA ARG A 29 -17.15 20.29 23.26
C ARG A 29 -16.14 19.19 23.61
N GLN A 30 -14.90 19.49 23.25
CA GLN A 30 -13.58 19.04 23.70
C GLN A 30 -13.44 17.70 24.47
N PRO A 31 -12.48 16.83 24.09
CA PRO A 31 -11.99 15.80 24.97
C PRO A 31 -10.97 16.41 25.96
N HIS A 32 -11.32 16.43 27.24
CA HIS A 32 -10.34 16.45 28.33
C HIS A 32 -10.00 15.00 28.70
N ASP A 33 -8.70 14.71 28.74
CA ASP A 33 -8.03 13.66 29.52
C ASP A 33 -8.81 12.37 29.83
N ALA A 34 -8.67 11.38 28.95
CA ALA A 34 -8.94 9.98 29.26
C ALA A 34 -7.66 9.15 29.05
N THR A 35 -6.60 9.51 29.76
CA THR A 35 -5.40 8.69 29.90
C THR A 35 -5.60 7.77 31.10
N GLN A 36 -6.25 6.62 30.93
CA GLN A 36 -5.99 5.42 31.73
C GLN A 36 -6.83 4.20 31.28
N ALA A 37 -6.14 3.06 31.23
CA ALA A 37 -6.65 1.69 31.20
C ALA A 37 -7.20 1.14 29.87
N PHE A 38 -6.31 0.95 28.89
CA PHE A 38 -6.32 -0.27 28.09
C PHE A 38 -4.94 -0.91 28.12
N SER A 39 -4.89 -2.10 28.72
CA SER A 39 -3.70 -2.95 28.79
C SER A 39 -3.28 -3.36 27.38
N PRO A 40 -2.03 -3.11 26.95
CA PRO A 40 -1.57 -3.58 25.66
C PRO A 40 -1.38 -5.10 25.69
N TRP A 41 -2.05 -5.75 24.75
CA TRP A 41 -1.82 -7.13 24.36
C TRP A 41 -0.33 -7.28 24.04
N GLN A 42 0.39 -8.10 24.82
CA GLN A 42 1.84 -8.26 24.69
C GLN A 42 2.19 -8.87 23.33
N SER A 43 2.65 -8.02 22.41
CA SER A 43 3.37 -8.46 21.22
C SER A 43 4.65 -9.17 21.66
N ARG A 44 4.71 -10.45 21.31
CA ARG A 44 5.80 -11.37 21.59
C ARG A 44 7.06 -10.88 20.86
N LYS A 45 7.99 -10.28 21.61
CA LYS A 45 9.38 -10.03 21.17
C LYS A 45 9.97 -11.32 20.58
N ARG A 46 10.05 -11.45 19.26
CA ARG A 46 11.05 -12.32 18.62
C ARG A 46 12.30 -11.48 18.42
N ARG A 47 13.29 -11.74 19.27
CA ARG A 47 14.67 -11.27 19.11
C ARG A 47 15.22 -11.90 17.83
N SER A 48 15.63 -11.07 16.87
CA SER A 48 16.60 -11.48 15.85
C SER A 48 17.95 -11.62 16.55
N SER A 49 18.35 -12.86 16.83
CA SER A 49 19.72 -13.16 17.28
C SER A 49 20.62 -13.28 16.06
N PHE A 50 21.55 -12.33 15.96
CA PHE A 50 22.80 -12.44 15.22
C PHE A 50 23.57 -13.68 15.72
N VAL A 51 24.03 -14.56 14.84
CA VAL A 51 24.94 -15.67 15.17
C VAL A 51 26.06 -15.71 14.12
N PRO A 52 27.34 -15.77 14.53
CA PRO A 52 28.48 -15.80 13.62
C PRO A 52 28.83 -17.22 13.15
N HIS A 53 29.70 -17.26 12.16
CA HIS A 53 30.25 -18.39 11.39
C HIS A 53 30.89 -19.57 12.17
N GLU A 54 30.98 -20.68 11.42
CA GLU A 54 31.83 -21.89 11.53
C GLU A 54 31.42 -23.01 12.50
N MET A 55 31.15 -24.22 11.98
CA MET A 55 32.17 -25.27 11.78
C MET A 55 31.59 -26.50 11.06
N GLU A 56 32.40 -27.13 10.22
CA GLU A 56 32.13 -28.34 9.45
C GLU A 56 31.59 -29.52 10.28
N SER A 57 30.61 -30.25 9.74
CA SER A 57 30.38 -31.65 10.11
C SER A 57 29.81 -32.45 8.94
N SER A 58 30.66 -33.35 8.45
CA SER A 58 30.38 -34.41 7.49
C SER A 58 29.21 -35.29 7.96
N GLY A 59 28.15 -35.34 7.14
CA GLY A 59 26.97 -36.17 7.37
C GLY A 59 26.45 -36.75 6.05
N HIS A 60 26.90 -37.97 5.75
CA HIS A 60 26.53 -38.75 4.58
C HIS A 60 25.04 -39.16 4.66
N VAL A 61 24.19 -38.65 3.77
CA VAL A 61 22.79 -39.10 3.62
C VAL A 61 22.51 -39.54 2.19
N GLN A 62 21.89 -40.70 2.12
CA GLN A 62 21.74 -41.61 0.99
C GLN A 62 20.61 -41.12 0.07
N ARG A 63 20.94 -40.80 -1.19
CA ARG A 63 19.97 -40.49 -2.25
C ARG A 63 19.27 -41.77 -2.73
N HIS A 64 17.94 -41.73 -2.80
CA HIS A 64 17.16 -42.61 -3.68
C HIS A 64 16.58 -41.79 -4.83
N PRO A 65 16.69 -42.24 -6.09
CA PRO A 65 16.11 -41.56 -7.24
C PRO A 65 14.74 -42.16 -7.58
N GLN A 66 13.82 -41.34 -8.12
CA GLN A 66 12.94 -41.64 -9.27
C GLN A 66 11.78 -40.64 -9.35
N GLY A 67 11.54 -40.09 -10.54
CA GLY A 67 10.38 -39.20 -10.76
C GLY A 67 10.30 -38.53 -12.14
N THR A 68 10.49 -39.31 -13.20
CA THR A 68 10.18 -39.10 -14.62
C THR A 68 9.39 -37.83 -15.03
N MET A 69 10.03 -36.98 -15.82
CA MET A 69 9.43 -35.87 -16.56
C MET A 69 8.33 -36.33 -17.54
N ARG A 70 7.22 -35.59 -17.58
CA ARG A 70 6.24 -35.62 -18.68
C ARG A 70 6.09 -34.21 -19.23
N SER A 71 6.76 -33.92 -20.34
CA SER A 71 6.54 -32.70 -21.12
C SER A 71 5.14 -32.76 -21.75
N LYS A 72 4.31 -31.74 -21.49
CA LYS A 72 3.12 -31.46 -22.29
C LYS A 72 3.35 -30.16 -23.05
N ILE A 73 3.38 -30.30 -24.36
CA ILE A 73 3.34 -29.23 -25.35
C ILE A 73 2.00 -28.48 -25.18
N ILE A 74 2.05 -27.18 -24.91
CA ILE A 74 0.87 -26.29 -24.92
C ILE A 74 0.99 -25.39 -26.16
N PRO A 75 -0.06 -25.26 -26.99
CA PRO A 75 -0.05 -24.39 -28.16
C PRO A 75 -0.22 -22.91 -27.75
N THR A 76 0.64 -22.06 -28.29
CA THR A 76 0.55 -20.61 -28.21
C THR A 76 -0.63 -20.10 -29.05
N PHE A 77 -1.61 -19.48 -28.41
CA PHE A 77 -2.61 -18.63 -29.08
C PHE A 77 -2.37 -17.19 -28.64
N GLY A 78 -1.86 -16.38 -29.56
CA GLY A 78 -1.65 -14.95 -29.36
C GLY A 78 -2.99 -14.21 -29.28
N HIS A 79 -3.19 -13.47 -28.19
CA HIS A 79 -4.20 -12.44 -28.10
C HIS A 79 -3.51 -11.10 -27.82
N HIS A 80 -3.40 -10.28 -28.87
CA HIS A 80 -3.07 -8.87 -28.74
C HIS A 80 -4.18 -8.17 -27.95
N ARG A 81 -3.80 -7.56 -26.82
CA ARG A 81 -4.65 -6.61 -26.09
C ARG A 81 -4.03 -5.22 -26.21
N HIS A 82 -4.83 -4.29 -26.73
CA HIS A 82 -4.50 -2.88 -26.82
C HIS A 82 -4.64 -2.22 -25.44
N HIS A 83 -3.54 -1.74 -24.87
CA HIS A 83 -3.58 -0.76 -23.79
C HIS A 83 -3.87 0.62 -24.37
N VAL A 84 -4.97 1.23 -23.91
CA VAL A 84 -5.35 2.61 -24.23
C VAL A 84 -4.88 3.48 -23.06
N PHE A 85 -3.72 4.12 -23.22
CA PHE A 85 -3.31 5.23 -22.35
C PHE A 85 -3.95 6.54 -22.83
N PRO A 86 -4.36 7.44 -21.91
CA PRO A 86 -4.92 8.73 -22.28
C PRO A 86 -3.82 9.67 -22.81
N GLN A 87 -3.89 10.02 -24.09
CA GLN A 87 -3.02 11.02 -24.70
C GLN A 87 -3.17 12.41 -24.05
N ARG A 88 -2.06 12.96 -23.57
CA ARG A 88 -1.92 14.32 -23.05
C ARG A 88 -2.01 15.34 -24.21
N LYS A 89 -3.12 16.06 -24.31
CA LYS A 89 -3.28 17.18 -25.26
C LYS A 89 -2.35 18.34 -24.88
N ARG A 90 -1.32 18.58 -25.72
CA ARG A 90 -0.54 19.83 -25.73
C ARG A 90 -1.44 21.00 -26.13
N THR A 91 -1.64 21.96 -25.24
CA THR A 91 -2.26 23.25 -25.57
C THR A 91 -1.19 24.26 -25.97
N THR A 92 -1.40 24.83 -27.15
CA THR A 92 -0.62 25.87 -27.80
C THR A 92 -0.71 27.19 -27.03
N LYS A 93 0.44 27.81 -26.73
CA LYS A 93 0.53 29.19 -26.21
C LYS A 93 0.26 30.19 -27.34
N LEU A 94 -0.60 31.18 -27.07
CA LEU A 94 -0.67 32.45 -27.81
C LEU A 94 -0.24 33.59 -26.87
N PRO A 95 0.44 34.64 -27.37
CA PRO A 95 0.87 35.76 -26.55
C PRO A 95 -0.21 36.85 -26.52
N SER A 96 -0.40 37.49 -25.37
CA SER A 96 -0.88 38.87 -25.34
C SER A 96 -0.40 39.61 -24.10
N SER A 97 0.06 40.82 -24.40
CA SER A 97 0.47 41.92 -23.53
C SER A 97 -0.63 42.43 -22.61
N SER A 98 -0.30 42.87 -21.41
CA SER A 98 -0.37 44.29 -21.00
C SER A 98 -0.23 44.46 -19.49
N SER A 99 0.29 45.63 -19.17
CA SER A 99 0.68 46.19 -17.88
C SER A 99 -0.47 46.49 -16.92
N SER A 100 -0.29 46.14 -15.64
CA SER A 100 -0.74 46.98 -14.52
C SER A 100 -0.07 46.53 -13.20
N SER A 101 0.70 47.43 -12.62
CA SER A 101 1.19 47.44 -11.25
C SER A 101 0.04 47.54 -10.25
N VAL A 102 -0.02 46.70 -9.20
CA VAL A 102 -0.49 47.03 -7.83
C VAL A 102 -0.14 45.87 -6.86
N SER A 103 0.61 46.23 -5.81
CA SER A 103 0.85 45.60 -4.49
C SER A 103 0.82 44.07 -4.35
N SER A 104 2.01 43.49 -4.25
CA SER A 104 2.27 42.14 -3.74
C SER A 104 2.04 42.02 -2.23
N PRO A 105 1.34 40.98 -1.74
CA PRO A 105 1.39 40.56 -0.33
C PRO A 105 2.78 39.95 -0.02
N PRO A 106 3.18 39.82 1.26
CA PRO A 106 4.49 39.27 1.60
C PRO A 106 4.57 37.84 1.10
N LYS A 107 5.34 37.64 0.04
CA LYS A 107 5.80 36.31 -0.37
C LYS A 107 6.66 35.81 0.77
N HIS A 108 6.14 34.82 1.49
CA HIS A 108 6.97 33.94 2.29
C HIS A 108 7.93 33.29 1.29
N THR A 109 9.12 33.87 1.17
CA THR A 109 10.21 33.28 0.40
C THR A 109 10.52 31.98 1.10
N GLN A 110 9.91 30.88 0.64
CA GLN A 110 10.45 29.55 0.83
C GLN A 110 11.84 29.63 0.22
N ARG A 111 12.80 29.91 1.10
CA ARG A 111 14.21 29.84 0.81
C ARG A 111 14.40 28.39 0.40
N THR A 112 14.53 28.16 -0.89
CA THR A 112 15.05 26.93 -1.47
C THR A 112 16.46 26.76 -0.89
N LYS A 113 16.53 26.24 0.33
CA LYS A 113 17.75 25.69 0.88
C LYS A 113 18.10 24.62 -0.14
N THR A 114 19.20 24.86 -0.86
CA THR A 114 19.87 23.84 -1.65
C THR A 114 19.82 22.55 -0.84
N PRO A 115 19.24 21.46 -1.37
CA PRO A 115 19.18 20.21 -0.63
C PRO A 115 20.62 19.92 -0.23
N THR A 116 20.89 19.98 1.07
CA THR A 116 22.06 19.32 1.60
C THR A 116 21.95 17.91 1.07
N THR A 117 22.88 17.52 0.21
CA THR A 117 23.03 16.20 -0.37
C THR A 117 22.92 15.22 0.80
N LEU A 118 21.70 14.72 1.03
CA LEU A 118 21.43 13.74 2.05
C LEU A 118 22.12 12.50 1.52
N SER A 119 23.11 12.00 2.24
CA SER A 119 23.78 10.72 1.99
C SER A 119 22.81 9.55 2.26
N MET A 120 21.56 9.67 1.82
CA MET A 120 20.49 8.73 2.08
C MET A 120 19.54 8.75 0.89
N SER A 121 19.23 7.56 0.38
CA SER A 121 18.05 7.24 -0.44
C SER A 121 16.71 7.67 0.16
N LEU A 122 16.74 8.14 1.42
CA LEU A 122 15.61 8.68 2.15
C LEU A 122 15.51 10.18 1.95
N ILE A 123 14.50 10.59 1.19
CA ILE A 123 14.15 12.00 1.01
C ILE A 123 13.04 12.33 2.01
N PRO A 124 13.30 13.12 3.07
CA PRO A 124 12.30 13.45 4.07
C PRO A 124 11.12 14.19 3.45
N VAL A 125 9.90 13.76 3.79
CA VAL A 125 8.67 14.30 3.20
C VAL A 125 7.96 15.19 4.22
N PRO A 126 7.62 16.43 3.85
CA PRO A 126 6.79 17.31 4.66
C PRO A 126 5.43 16.69 5.03
N ILE A 127 4.92 17.01 6.22
CA ILE A 127 3.66 16.43 6.73
C ILE A 127 2.45 16.77 5.86
N ASN A 128 2.40 17.98 5.31
CA ASN A 128 1.33 18.44 4.42
C ASN A 128 1.24 17.58 3.14
N GLU A 129 2.36 17.06 2.67
CA GLU A 129 2.42 16.17 1.51
C GLU A 129 2.03 14.75 1.90
N LEU A 130 2.62 14.21 2.99
CA LEU A 130 2.28 12.88 3.51
C LEU A 130 0.79 12.74 3.80
N THR A 131 0.18 13.73 4.45
CA THR A 131 -1.26 13.73 4.78
C THR A 131 -2.17 13.77 3.55
N SER A 132 -1.64 14.17 2.39
CA SER A 132 -2.37 14.20 1.14
C SER A 132 -2.35 12.85 0.41
N ILE A 133 -1.25 12.09 0.55
CA ILE A 133 -0.97 10.83 -0.17
C ILE A 133 -1.26 9.57 0.65
N LEU A 134 -1.14 9.63 1.97
CA LEU A 134 -1.36 8.50 2.90
C LEU A 134 -2.67 8.64 3.68
N PRO A 135 -3.22 7.52 4.18
CA PRO A 135 -4.25 7.57 5.21
C PRO A 135 -3.68 8.21 6.48
N THR A 136 -4.51 9.02 7.14
CA THR A 136 -4.15 9.70 8.40
C THR A 136 -5.19 9.41 9.46
N PRO A 137 -4.89 9.54 10.77
CA PRO A 137 -5.91 9.39 11.81
C PRO A 137 -7.15 10.27 11.60
N ALA A 138 -6.98 11.46 11.01
CA ALA A 138 -8.07 12.36 10.66
C ALA A 138 -8.84 11.95 9.39
N ARG A 139 -8.22 11.14 8.51
CA ARG A 139 -8.77 10.67 7.23
C ARG A 139 -8.40 9.22 7.00
N LEU A 140 -9.09 8.32 7.72
CA LEU A 140 -8.94 6.88 7.55
C LEU A 140 -9.90 6.29 6.49
N ALA A 141 -10.76 7.13 5.91
CA ALA A 141 -11.77 6.72 4.94
C ALA A 141 -11.12 5.98 3.78
N PRO A 142 -11.51 4.72 3.52
CA PRO A 142 -10.82 3.90 2.55
C PRO A 142 -11.05 4.37 1.12
N THR A 143 -10.04 4.19 0.28
CA THR A 143 -10.15 4.47 -1.16
C THR A 143 -10.89 3.33 -1.88
N GLY A 144 -11.31 3.57 -3.12
CA GLY A 144 -11.94 2.54 -3.95
C GLY A 144 -11.04 1.31 -4.12
N ASP A 145 -9.74 1.52 -4.37
CA ASP A 145 -8.75 0.45 -4.56
C ASP A 145 -8.57 -0.39 -3.29
N GLN A 146 -8.57 0.27 -2.13
CA GLN A 146 -8.53 -0.38 -0.82
C GLN A 146 -9.78 -1.24 -0.57
N TYR A 147 -10.96 -0.73 -0.94
CA TYR A 147 -12.21 -1.46 -0.82
C TYR A 147 -12.24 -2.70 -1.73
N VAL A 148 -11.78 -2.56 -2.98
CA VAL A 148 -11.69 -3.67 -3.95
C VAL A 148 -10.76 -4.78 -3.44
N THR A 149 -9.67 -4.42 -2.76
CA THR A 149 -8.76 -5.42 -2.18
C THR A 149 -9.47 -6.34 -1.18
N TYR A 150 -10.38 -5.82 -0.35
CA TYR A 150 -11.14 -6.65 0.60
C TYR A 150 -12.39 -7.30 0.03
N LEU A 151 -12.94 -6.77 -1.07
CA LEU A 151 -13.96 -7.47 -1.81
C LEU A 151 -13.42 -8.73 -2.49
N GLY A 152 -12.12 -8.78 -2.78
CA GLY A 152 -11.46 -9.85 -3.51
C GLY A 152 -11.03 -9.40 -4.90
N ARG A 153 -9.81 -9.77 -5.28
CA ARG A 153 -9.21 -9.45 -6.59
C ARG A 153 -9.69 -10.46 -7.63
N THR A 154 -9.78 -11.74 -7.26
CA THR A 154 -10.26 -12.82 -8.13
C THR A 154 -11.77 -13.07 -7.97
N PRO A 155 -12.49 -13.62 -8.98
CA PRO A 155 -13.89 -14.01 -8.84
C PRO A 155 -14.12 -15.02 -7.70
N ARG A 156 -13.15 -15.90 -7.44
CA ARG A 156 -13.20 -16.89 -6.36
C ARG A 156 -13.14 -16.21 -4.99
N GLU A 157 -12.20 -15.28 -4.81
CA GLU A 157 -12.11 -14.48 -3.59
C GLU A 157 -13.40 -13.69 -3.37
N ARG A 158 -13.92 -13.01 -4.42
CA ARG A 158 -15.18 -12.26 -4.34
C ARG A 158 -16.34 -13.11 -3.89
N PHE A 159 -16.49 -14.32 -4.45
CA PHE A 159 -17.52 -15.24 -4.03
C PHE A 159 -17.35 -15.66 -2.57
N ASN A 160 -16.13 -16.00 -2.15
CA ASN A 160 -15.84 -16.41 -0.78
C ASN A 160 -16.12 -15.27 0.23
N THR A 161 -15.66 -14.06 -0.05
CA THR A 161 -15.90 -12.88 0.80
C THR A 161 -17.38 -12.54 0.87
N LEU A 162 -18.11 -12.59 -0.26
CA LEU A 162 -19.56 -12.38 -0.25
C LEU A 162 -20.26 -13.47 0.55
N PHE A 163 -19.90 -14.73 0.38
CA PHE A 163 -20.50 -15.85 1.11
C PHE A 163 -20.22 -15.77 2.61
N GLU A 164 -18.99 -15.42 3.02
CA GLU A 164 -18.61 -15.14 4.41
C GLU A 164 -19.48 -14.01 4.96
N GLY A 165 -19.57 -12.89 4.24
CA GLY A 165 -20.39 -11.75 4.61
C GLY A 165 -21.87 -12.11 4.78
N PHE A 166 -22.45 -12.83 3.83
CA PHE A 166 -23.85 -13.28 3.89
C PHE A 166 -24.09 -14.26 5.03
N SER A 167 -23.15 -15.15 5.30
CA SER A 167 -23.24 -16.11 6.41
C SER A 167 -23.26 -15.39 7.76
N ILE A 168 -22.37 -14.40 7.93
CA ILE A 168 -22.34 -13.55 9.14
C ILE A 168 -23.63 -12.73 9.23
N ALA A 169 -24.12 -12.17 8.13
CA ALA A 169 -25.36 -11.39 8.11
C ALA A 169 -26.57 -12.24 8.52
N PHE A 170 -26.69 -13.44 7.95
CA PHE A 170 -27.77 -14.37 8.25
C PHE A 170 -27.73 -14.83 9.71
N LEU A 171 -26.58 -15.35 10.17
CA LEU A 171 -26.43 -15.84 11.54
C LEU A 171 -26.56 -14.70 12.56
N GLY A 172 -25.98 -13.55 12.27
CA GLY A 172 -26.06 -12.36 13.12
C GLY A 172 -27.48 -11.80 13.24
N THR A 173 -28.25 -11.81 12.15
CA THR A 173 -29.67 -11.41 12.19
C THR A 173 -30.51 -12.39 13.01
N MET A 174 -30.28 -13.70 12.86
CA MET A 174 -30.94 -14.72 13.70
C MET A 174 -30.56 -14.55 15.18
N PHE A 175 -29.29 -14.30 15.47
CA PHE A 175 -28.82 -14.01 16.82
C PHE A 175 -29.48 -12.77 17.41
N ALA A 176 -29.56 -11.67 16.65
CA ALA A 176 -30.24 -10.45 17.05
C ALA A 176 -31.72 -10.69 17.36
N TYR A 177 -32.41 -11.53 16.56
CA TYR A 177 -33.78 -11.95 16.84
C TYR A 177 -33.89 -12.65 18.21
N PHE A 178 -33.01 -13.59 18.54
CA PHE A 178 -33.06 -14.25 19.86
C PHE A 178 -32.70 -13.30 21.02
N ILE A 179 -31.73 -12.41 20.83
CA ILE A 179 -31.34 -11.42 21.84
C ILE A 179 -32.44 -10.39 22.11
N SER A 180 -33.35 -10.16 21.15
CA SER A 180 -34.49 -9.26 21.32
C SER A 180 -35.37 -9.62 22.53
N PHE A 181 -35.48 -10.91 22.87
CA PHE A 181 -36.22 -11.38 24.04
C PHE A 181 -35.54 -11.03 25.38
N VAL A 182 -34.23 -10.77 25.38
CA VAL A 182 -33.43 -10.52 26.59
C VAL A 182 -33.19 -9.02 26.79
N ILE A 183 -32.73 -8.33 25.76
CA ILE A 183 -32.26 -6.94 25.84
C ILE A 183 -33.32 -5.94 25.33
N GLY A 184 -34.37 -6.45 24.67
CA GLY A 184 -35.46 -5.67 24.11
C GLY A 184 -35.34 -5.42 22.61
N GLN A 185 -36.49 -5.11 22.00
CA GLN A 185 -36.64 -5.00 20.54
C GLN A 185 -35.76 -3.92 19.90
N PHE A 186 -35.59 -2.77 20.56
CA PHE A 186 -34.88 -1.63 19.99
C PHE A 186 -33.39 -1.94 19.76
N LEU A 187 -32.68 -2.40 20.80
CA LEU A 187 -31.25 -2.74 20.71
C LEU A 187 -31.00 -3.92 19.76
N ALA A 188 -31.88 -4.92 19.77
CA ALA A 188 -31.82 -6.02 18.83
C ALA A 188 -32.00 -5.57 17.37
N THR A 189 -32.88 -4.59 17.11
CA THR A 189 -33.05 -4.05 15.76
C THR A 189 -31.79 -3.34 15.27
N LEU A 190 -31.13 -2.55 16.13
CA LEU A 190 -29.86 -1.90 15.79
C LEU A 190 -28.77 -2.94 15.46
N LEU A 191 -28.62 -3.97 16.29
CA LEU A 191 -27.68 -5.07 16.02
C LEU A 191 -28.03 -5.82 14.73
N GLY A 192 -29.32 -6.10 14.52
CA GLY A 192 -29.81 -6.76 13.31
C GLY A 192 -29.49 -5.98 12.05
N ILE A 193 -29.62 -4.65 12.08
CA ILE A 193 -29.23 -3.78 10.95
C ILE A 193 -27.72 -3.86 10.71
N VAL A 194 -26.88 -3.78 11.75
CA VAL A 194 -25.42 -3.90 11.62
C VAL A 194 -25.03 -5.23 10.97
N PHE A 195 -25.63 -6.34 11.41
CA PHE A 195 -25.38 -7.65 10.80
C PHE A 195 -25.92 -7.75 9.38
N LEU A 196 -27.13 -7.25 9.11
CA LEU A 196 -27.72 -7.27 7.76
C LEU A 196 -26.84 -6.57 6.73
N PHE A 197 -26.21 -5.45 7.11
CA PHE A 197 -25.30 -4.70 6.25
C PHE A 197 -23.84 -5.13 6.34
N TRP A 198 -23.53 -6.21 7.09
CA TRP A 198 -22.16 -6.71 7.24
C TRP A 198 -21.41 -6.98 5.93
N PRO A 199 -22.03 -7.53 4.85
CA PRO A 199 -21.31 -7.75 3.58
C PRO A 199 -20.77 -6.46 2.96
N ILE A 200 -21.43 -5.32 3.22
CA ILE A 200 -21.05 -4.00 2.71
C ILE A 200 -20.07 -3.33 3.66
N LEU A 201 -20.31 -3.42 4.98
CA LEU A 201 -19.52 -2.77 6.02
C LEU A 201 -18.19 -3.47 6.30
N SER A 202 -18.12 -4.80 6.15
CA SER A 202 -16.93 -5.58 6.53
C SER A 202 -15.68 -5.20 5.73
N PRO A 203 -15.72 -5.07 4.39
CA PRO A 203 -14.56 -4.59 3.63
C PRO A 203 -14.10 -3.19 4.06
N GLU A 204 -15.07 -2.30 4.35
CA GLU A 204 -14.79 -0.94 4.80
C GLU A 204 -14.09 -0.95 6.17
N PHE A 205 -14.60 -1.70 7.15
CA PHE A 205 -13.96 -1.83 8.47
C PHE A 205 -12.57 -2.47 8.41
N LYS A 206 -12.38 -3.49 7.58
CA LYS A 206 -11.05 -4.10 7.36
C LYS A 206 -10.06 -3.08 6.80
N ALA A 207 -10.51 -2.24 5.86
CA ALA A 207 -9.70 -1.16 5.30
C ALA A 207 -9.39 -0.06 6.32
N TYR A 208 -10.37 0.36 7.12
CA TYR A 208 -10.14 1.29 8.24
C TYR A 208 -9.09 0.76 9.22
N GLN A 209 -9.21 -0.52 9.62
CA GLN A 209 -8.27 -1.15 10.52
C GLN A 209 -6.85 -1.17 9.93
N ARG A 210 -6.71 -1.47 8.65
CA ARG A 210 -5.39 -1.52 7.99
C ARG A 210 -4.77 -0.15 7.77
N ASN A 211 -5.58 0.84 7.40
CA ASN A 211 -5.16 2.24 7.40
C ASN A 211 -4.70 2.69 8.80
N TRP A 212 -5.41 2.25 9.86
CA TRP A 212 -5.00 2.52 11.24
C TRP A 212 -3.72 1.80 11.64
N GLU A 213 -3.52 0.55 11.21
CA GLU A 213 -2.31 -0.24 11.47
C GLU A 213 -1.07 0.40 10.84
N LEU A 214 -1.19 0.99 9.63
CA LEU A 214 -0.10 1.71 8.99
C LEU A 214 0.46 2.85 9.87
N VAL A 215 -0.43 3.67 10.44
CA VAL A 215 -0.02 4.76 11.34
C VAL A 215 0.14 4.32 12.80
N GLY A 216 -0.40 3.16 13.17
CA GLY A 216 -0.47 2.69 14.56
C GLY A 216 -1.18 3.68 15.49
N GLY A 217 -2.14 4.45 14.97
CA GLY A 217 -2.84 5.52 15.70
C GLY A 217 -1.98 6.73 16.06
N ARG A 218 -0.77 6.86 15.49
CA ARG A 218 0.12 7.98 15.72
C ARG A 218 -0.10 9.07 14.68
N ASP A 219 0.07 10.31 15.09
CA ASP A 219 0.09 11.44 14.16
C ASP A 219 1.41 11.46 13.37
N LEU A 220 1.33 12.00 12.16
CA LEU A 220 2.53 12.29 11.37
C LEU A 220 3.24 13.51 11.96
N VAL A 221 4.57 13.53 11.87
CA VAL A 221 5.41 14.62 12.37
C VAL A 221 6.31 15.08 11.24
N ASP A 222 6.42 16.39 11.11
CA ASP A 222 7.32 16.99 10.13
C ASP A 222 8.77 16.88 10.61
N VAL A 223 9.66 16.43 9.71
CA VAL A 223 11.10 16.26 9.97
C VAL A 223 11.77 17.60 10.31
N TRP A 224 11.24 18.71 9.80
CA TRP A 224 11.85 20.03 9.91
C TRP A 224 11.47 20.79 11.19
N MET A 225 10.40 20.39 11.89
CA MET A 225 9.91 21.08 13.09
C MET A 225 10.88 21.01 14.29
N ASP A 226 11.84 20.09 14.27
CA ASP A 226 12.83 19.92 15.33
C ASP A 226 14.07 20.82 15.16
N GLN A 227 14.26 21.50 14.01
CA GLN A 227 15.49 22.26 13.72
C GLN A 227 15.36 23.78 13.90
N GLU A 228 14.15 24.33 13.85
CA GLU A 228 13.94 25.77 13.80
C GLU A 228 13.31 26.25 15.12
N ASP A 229 14.20 26.83 15.94
CA ASP A 229 13.94 27.66 17.12
C ASP A 229 13.61 26.93 18.44
N ASP A 230 14.44 27.20 19.46
CA ASP A 230 14.31 26.74 20.85
C ASP A 230 12.88 26.94 21.42
N GLU A 231 12.10 27.86 20.86
CA GLU A 231 10.72 28.14 21.26
C GLU A 231 9.72 27.05 20.84
N ASN A 232 9.84 26.46 19.64
CA ASN A 232 8.97 25.36 19.19
C ASN A 232 9.39 24.00 19.77
N SER A 233 10.67 23.85 20.12
CA SER A 233 11.16 22.68 20.87
C SER A 233 10.44 22.49 22.20
N PHE A 234 9.82 23.55 22.74
CA PHE A 234 9.08 23.52 23.99
C PHE A 234 7.90 22.53 23.94
N PHE A 235 7.23 22.40 22.78
CA PHE A 235 6.09 21.48 22.65
C PHE A 235 6.50 20.01 22.80
N PHE A 236 7.68 19.64 22.29
CA PHE A 236 8.20 18.27 22.34
C PHE A 236 9.18 18.02 23.50
N ARG A 237 9.42 19.03 24.34
CA ARG A 237 10.36 18.93 25.46
C ARG A 237 9.85 17.92 26.49
N GLY A 238 10.58 16.82 26.65
CA GLY A 238 10.24 15.74 27.59
C GLY A 238 9.39 14.61 26.98
N ILE A 239 8.96 14.73 25.72
CA ILE A 239 8.34 13.61 24.99
C ILE A 239 9.46 12.80 24.32
N PRO A 240 9.62 11.50 24.66
CA PRO A 240 10.56 10.62 23.99
C PRO A 240 10.33 10.60 22.48
N SER A 241 11.40 10.56 21.67
CA SER A 241 11.34 10.59 20.20
C SER A 241 10.32 9.63 19.61
N HIS A 242 10.31 8.37 20.07
CA HIS A 242 9.38 7.32 19.63
C HIS A 242 7.90 7.57 19.94
N LYS A 243 7.57 8.54 20.79
CA LYS A 243 6.19 8.94 21.14
C LYS A 243 5.74 10.21 20.45
N ARG A 244 6.62 10.91 19.72
CA ARG A 244 6.29 12.17 19.07
C ARG A 244 5.34 11.98 17.88
N GLY A 245 5.44 10.83 17.21
CA GLY A 245 4.60 10.45 16.09
C GLY A 245 5.41 9.69 15.04
N LEU A 246 5.08 9.86 13.77
CA LEU A 246 5.71 9.20 12.64
C LEU A 246 6.33 10.20 11.66
N TYR A 247 7.63 10.05 11.41
CA TYR A 247 8.35 10.75 10.35
C TYR A 247 8.20 9.97 9.04
N GLY A 248 7.98 10.65 7.92
CA GLY A 248 7.88 10.02 6.61
C GLY A 248 9.03 10.44 5.68
N ALA A 249 9.48 9.49 4.86
CA ALA A 249 10.48 9.72 3.83
C ALA A 249 10.10 8.94 2.56
N TYR A 250 10.41 9.49 1.39
CA TYR A 250 10.48 8.70 0.16
C TYR A 250 11.73 7.84 0.23
N TYR A 251 11.57 6.54 0.03
CA TYR A 251 12.67 5.62 -0.15
C TYR A 251 12.84 5.35 -1.63
N VAL A 252 13.89 5.93 -2.20
CA VAL A 252 14.26 5.81 -3.61
C VAL A 252 15.33 4.74 -3.74
N THR A 253 15.08 3.75 -4.58
CA THR A 253 15.88 2.53 -4.63
C THR A 253 15.86 1.94 -6.03
N ARG A 254 16.77 1.01 -6.33
CA ARG A 254 16.77 0.17 -7.52
C ARG A 254 16.50 -1.28 -7.17
N ILE A 255 15.83 -1.98 -8.07
CA ILE A 255 15.58 -3.41 -7.98
C ILE A 255 16.87 -4.13 -8.33
N GLN A 256 17.53 -4.74 -7.35
CA GLN A 256 18.70 -5.57 -7.58
C GLN A 256 18.31 -6.95 -8.09
N ASP A 257 17.26 -7.53 -7.51
CA ASP A 257 16.83 -8.89 -7.78
C ASP A 257 15.30 -9.00 -7.68
N VAL A 258 14.72 -9.81 -8.56
CA VAL A 258 13.29 -10.11 -8.62
C VAL A 258 13.10 -11.59 -8.89
N CYS A 259 12.37 -12.26 -8.00
CA CYS A 259 12.06 -13.67 -8.16
C CYS A 259 10.69 -14.02 -7.59
N VAL A 260 10.20 -15.20 -7.94
CA VAL A 260 8.96 -15.77 -7.43
C VAL A 260 9.29 -16.86 -6.42
N VAL A 261 8.57 -16.88 -5.30
CA VAL A 261 8.73 -17.86 -4.22
C VAL A 261 7.38 -18.38 -3.75
N ASP A 262 7.34 -19.63 -3.29
CA ASP A 262 6.18 -20.20 -2.61
C ASP A 262 6.14 -19.78 -1.12
N ASP A 263 7.30 -19.81 -0.46
CA ASP A 263 7.51 -19.34 0.90
C ASP A 263 8.54 -18.18 0.97
N VAL A 264 8.27 -17.25 1.87
CA VAL A 264 9.15 -16.10 2.14
C VAL A 264 10.50 -16.54 2.72
N MET A 265 10.54 -17.74 3.31
CA MET A 265 11.73 -18.35 3.89
C MET A 265 12.38 -19.38 2.96
N ALA A 266 11.92 -19.49 1.71
CA ALA A 266 12.50 -20.41 0.74
C ALA A 266 14.00 -20.08 0.52
N PRO A 267 14.88 -21.09 0.46
CA PRO A 267 16.27 -20.89 0.10
C PRO A 267 16.38 -20.48 -1.38
N THR A 268 17.54 -19.94 -1.76
CA THR A 268 17.76 -19.46 -3.13
C THR A 268 17.68 -20.53 -4.21
N GLU A 269 17.80 -21.79 -3.84
CA GLU A 269 17.63 -22.92 -4.76
C GLU A 269 16.15 -23.19 -5.14
N ASP A 270 15.21 -22.70 -4.33
CA ASP A 270 13.76 -22.88 -4.51
C ASP A 270 13.09 -21.59 -5.05
N GLU A 271 13.89 -20.64 -5.53
CA GLU A 271 13.42 -19.42 -6.18
C GLU A 271 13.20 -19.67 -7.67
N TYR A 272 12.17 -19.05 -8.22
CA TYR A 272 11.84 -19.15 -9.63
C TYR A 272 12.03 -17.81 -10.33
N ASP A 273 12.53 -17.86 -11.55
CA ASP A 273 12.63 -16.66 -12.39
C ASP A 273 11.24 -16.15 -12.74
N LEU A 274 11.09 -14.82 -12.78
CA LEU A 274 9.80 -14.19 -13.09
C LEU A 274 9.30 -14.55 -14.50
N ASP A 275 10.21 -14.75 -15.45
CA ASP A 275 9.91 -15.10 -16.84
C ASP A 275 9.17 -16.45 -16.98
N GLU A 276 9.40 -17.38 -16.06
CA GLU A 276 8.66 -18.66 -15.99
C GLU A 276 7.15 -18.44 -15.76
N PHE A 277 6.78 -17.26 -15.25
CA PHE A 277 5.42 -16.84 -14.94
C PHE A 277 4.81 -15.90 -15.97
N SER A 278 5.39 -15.75 -17.17
CA SER A 278 4.86 -14.87 -18.25
C SER A 278 3.38 -15.10 -18.64
N GLY A 279 2.82 -16.29 -18.36
CA GLY A 279 1.41 -16.63 -18.57
C GLY A 279 0.55 -16.61 -17.29
N TYR A 280 1.09 -16.16 -16.16
CA TYR A 280 0.43 -16.16 -14.87
C TYR A 280 -0.75 -15.18 -14.86
N THR A 281 -1.81 -15.60 -14.16
CA THR A 281 -2.94 -14.74 -13.80
C THR A 281 -3.38 -15.17 -12.41
N MET A 282 -3.72 -14.23 -11.52
CA MET A 282 -4.17 -14.57 -10.17
C MET A 282 -5.34 -15.57 -10.14
N ASP A 283 -6.22 -15.53 -11.14
CA ASP A 283 -7.36 -16.45 -11.26
C ASP A 283 -6.96 -17.93 -11.51
N LYS A 284 -5.75 -18.15 -12.04
CA LYS A 284 -5.21 -19.46 -12.40
C LYS A 284 -4.01 -19.84 -11.53
N ASP A 285 -3.88 -19.24 -10.35
CA ASP A 285 -2.82 -19.59 -9.42
C ASP A 285 -2.95 -21.06 -8.99
N GLU A 286 -2.12 -21.92 -9.60
CA GLU A 286 -2.17 -23.36 -9.37
C GLU A 286 -1.76 -23.69 -7.93
N LEU A 287 -0.77 -22.99 -7.38
CA LEU A 287 -0.29 -23.18 -6.02
C LEU A 287 -1.39 -22.84 -5.01
N GLU A 288 -2.07 -21.71 -5.19
CA GLU A 288 -3.20 -21.33 -4.33
C GLU A 288 -4.35 -22.33 -4.47
N SER A 289 -4.60 -22.84 -5.68
CA SER A 289 -5.68 -23.79 -5.91
C SER A 289 -5.47 -25.12 -5.17
N ILE A 290 -4.21 -25.56 -5.05
CA ILE A 290 -3.82 -26.84 -4.44
C ILE A 290 -3.59 -26.69 -2.94
N THR A 291 -2.88 -25.64 -2.52
CA THR A 291 -2.38 -25.48 -1.14
C THR A 291 -3.16 -24.44 -0.33
N GLY A 292 -3.88 -23.53 -1.00
CA GLY A 292 -4.48 -22.35 -0.39
C GLY A 292 -3.49 -21.20 -0.16
N ILE A 293 -2.23 -21.32 -0.59
CA ILE A 293 -1.19 -20.30 -0.48
C ILE A 293 -0.84 -19.82 -1.89
N PRO A 294 -0.92 -18.51 -2.18
CA PRO A 294 -0.58 -18.00 -3.51
C PRO A 294 0.94 -17.90 -3.71
N TRP A 295 1.35 -17.89 -4.97
CA TRP A 295 2.71 -17.48 -5.34
C TRP A 295 3.00 -16.07 -4.84
N LYS A 296 4.26 -15.81 -4.46
CA LYS A 296 4.70 -14.51 -3.96
C LYS A 296 5.81 -13.95 -4.83
N LEU A 297 5.75 -12.66 -5.08
CA LEU A 297 6.87 -11.90 -5.62
C LEU A 297 7.81 -11.54 -4.47
N ARG A 298 9.11 -11.71 -4.69
CA ARG A 298 10.16 -11.17 -3.84
C ARG A 298 10.96 -10.14 -4.62
N LEU A 299 11.07 -8.94 -4.07
CA LEU A 299 11.93 -7.88 -4.59
C LEU A 299 13.05 -7.59 -3.60
N ARG A 300 14.28 -7.53 -4.10
CA ARG A 300 15.41 -6.99 -3.36
C ARG A 300 15.69 -5.59 -3.88
N LEU A 301 15.44 -4.62 -3.02
CA LEU A 301 15.57 -3.19 -3.28
C LEU A 301 16.88 -2.70 -2.66
N LEU A 302 17.82 -2.21 -3.47
CA LEU A 302 19.05 -1.58 -2.98
C LEU A 302 19.01 -0.07 -3.19
N ASP A 303 19.63 0.67 -2.27
CA ASP A 303 20.00 2.05 -2.54
C ASP A 303 21.45 2.18 -3.03
N ASP A 304 21.85 3.42 -3.32
CA ASP A 304 23.18 3.78 -3.82
C ASP A 304 24.31 3.47 -2.81
N GLU A 305 23.97 3.21 -1.54
CA GLU A 305 24.91 2.79 -0.49
C GLU A 305 24.87 1.26 -0.26
N GLU A 306 24.27 0.50 -1.18
CA GLU A 306 24.06 -0.94 -1.11
C GLU A 306 23.24 -1.42 0.10
N ARG A 307 22.51 -0.51 0.76
CA ARG A 307 21.59 -0.89 1.83
C ARG A 307 20.35 -1.49 1.19
N GLY A 308 20.03 -2.70 1.64
CA GLY A 308 18.96 -3.49 1.04
C GLY A 308 17.69 -3.57 1.88
N MET A 309 16.55 -3.56 1.20
CA MET A 309 15.27 -3.95 1.75
C MET A 309 14.65 -5.05 0.88
N GLN A 310 14.15 -6.09 1.54
CA GLN A 310 13.47 -7.18 0.86
C GLN A 310 11.97 -7.04 1.04
N VAL A 311 11.23 -6.98 -0.06
CA VAL A 311 9.78 -6.84 -0.08
C VAL A 311 9.18 -8.13 -0.60
N HIS A 312 8.16 -8.62 0.10
CA HIS A 312 7.37 -9.77 -0.35
C HIS A 312 5.93 -9.34 -0.49
N CYS A 313 5.29 -9.75 -1.57
CA CYS A 313 3.86 -9.57 -1.76
C CYS A 313 3.28 -10.71 -2.58
N ARG A 314 1.95 -10.85 -2.59
CA ARG A 314 1.28 -11.81 -3.47
C ARG A 314 1.60 -11.51 -4.94
N LEU A 315 1.98 -12.51 -5.73
CA LEU A 315 2.23 -12.37 -7.16
C LEU A 315 0.96 -11.89 -7.89
N SER A 316 1.14 -11.00 -8.87
CA SER A 316 0.10 -10.48 -9.72
C SER A 316 0.60 -10.43 -11.16
N GLU A 317 -0.30 -10.61 -12.12
CA GLU A 317 0.01 -10.39 -13.54
C GLU A 317 0.57 -8.99 -13.82
N ASP A 318 0.22 -7.99 -13.00
CA ASP A 318 0.71 -6.61 -13.12
C ASP A 318 2.22 -6.48 -12.81
N TYR A 319 2.86 -7.52 -12.29
CA TYR A 319 4.27 -7.49 -11.87
C TYR A 319 5.21 -8.16 -12.87
N LEU A 320 4.68 -8.82 -13.91
CA LEU A 320 5.47 -9.67 -14.81
C LEU A 320 6.49 -8.88 -15.65
N ASP A 321 6.28 -7.57 -15.82
CA ASP A 321 7.19 -6.70 -16.57
C ASP A 321 8.30 -6.09 -15.70
N ILE A 322 8.39 -6.43 -14.41
CA ILE A 322 9.44 -5.94 -13.50
C ILE A 322 10.77 -6.61 -13.85
N GLN A 323 11.82 -5.81 -13.98
CA GLN A 323 13.18 -6.29 -14.26
C GLN A 323 14.18 -5.74 -13.23
N PRO A 324 15.29 -6.46 -12.99
CA PRO A 324 16.45 -5.90 -12.30
C PRO A 324 16.92 -4.60 -12.99
N GLY A 325 17.42 -3.66 -12.19
CA GLY A 325 17.85 -2.33 -12.64
C GLY A 325 16.75 -1.27 -12.62
N MET A 326 15.47 -1.65 -12.64
CA MET A 326 14.35 -0.70 -12.54
C MET A 326 14.35 0.05 -11.20
N SER A 327 13.94 1.31 -11.23
CA SER A 327 13.82 2.14 -10.04
C SER A 327 12.53 1.85 -9.30
N ALA A 328 12.53 1.99 -7.99
CA ALA A 328 11.36 1.84 -7.14
C ALA A 328 11.30 2.95 -6.10
N VAL A 329 10.10 3.44 -5.83
CA VAL A 329 9.86 4.47 -4.82
C VAL A 329 8.69 4.10 -3.94
N GLY A 330 8.90 4.12 -2.64
CA GLY A 330 7.84 3.95 -1.64
C GLY A 330 7.91 5.02 -0.56
N VAL A 331 6.93 5.03 0.33
CA VAL A 331 6.97 5.86 1.55
C VAL A 331 7.28 4.97 2.74
N LEU A 332 8.35 5.30 3.45
CA LEU A 332 8.69 4.71 4.74
C LEU A 332 8.24 5.64 5.87
N LEU A 333 7.71 5.04 6.92
CA LEU A 333 7.35 5.72 8.16
C LEU A 333 8.24 5.22 9.29
N SER A 334 8.76 6.12 10.11
CA SER A 334 9.65 5.82 11.23
C SER A 334 9.23 6.53 12.51
N THR A 335 9.46 5.89 13.65
CA THR A 335 9.40 6.53 14.99
C THR A 335 10.63 7.34 15.33
N SER A 336 11.67 7.25 14.51
CA SER A 336 12.95 7.92 14.66
C SER A 336 13.15 8.89 13.51
N LYS A 337 13.60 10.11 13.83
CA LYS A 337 13.92 11.12 12.81
C LYS A 337 15.06 10.67 11.89
N GLU A 338 15.98 9.86 12.43
CA GLU A 338 17.13 9.29 11.72
C GLU A 338 16.77 7.97 11.00
N PHE A 339 15.49 7.57 11.00
CA PHE A 339 15.02 6.32 10.39
C PHE A 339 15.68 5.04 10.94
N SER A 340 16.26 5.11 12.14
CA SER A 340 16.84 3.96 12.83
C SER A 340 15.83 2.89 13.27
N GLU A 341 14.54 3.24 13.32
CA GLU A 341 13.45 2.33 13.69
C GLU A 341 12.27 2.50 12.71
N LEU A 342 12.17 1.61 11.73
CA LEU A 342 11.04 1.60 10.79
C LEU A 342 9.76 1.16 11.50
N ALA A 343 8.70 1.93 11.28
CA ALA A 343 7.39 1.69 11.85
C ALA A 343 6.41 1.09 10.85
N ALA A 344 6.44 1.56 9.60
CA ALA A 344 5.57 1.08 8.53
C ALA A 344 6.13 1.46 7.15
N MET A 345 5.53 0.88 6.12
CA MET A 345 5.91 1.03 4.72
C MET A 345 4.66 0.97 3.85
N SER A 346 4.61 1.80 2.82
CA SER A 346 3.55 1.77 1.80
C SER A 346 3.84 0.74 0.69
N ASP A 347 2.95 0.71 -0.30
CA ASP A 347 3.25 0.13 -1.62
C ASP A 347 4.37 0.91 -2.34
N PHE A 348 5.07 0.23 -3.25
CA PHE A 348 6.14 0.77 -4.09
C PHE A 348 5.63 1.03 -5.51
N CYS A 349 5.94 2.21 -6.04
CA CYS A 349 5.82 2.48 -7.46
C CYS A 349 7.12 2.05 -8.13
N VAL A 350 7.05 1.05 -9.02
CA VAL A 350 8.17 0.66 -9.89
C VAL A 350 8.14 1.52 -11.14
N LEU A 351 9.31 2.04 -11.52
CA LEU A 351 9.51 3.02 -12.55
C LEU A 351 10.52 2.50 -13.57
N ASP A 352 10.24 2.77 -14.84
CA ASP A 352 11.18 2.66 -15.95
C ASP A 352 11.45 4.05 -16.56
N GLU A 353 12.18 4.09 -17.67
CA GLU A 353 12.49 5.32 -18.40
C GLU A 353 11.23 6.04 -18.94
N GLU A 354 10.14 5.30 -19.20
CA GLU A 354 8.90 5.85 -19.74
C GLU A 354 7.92 6.32 -18.65
N GLY A 355 8.05 5.80 -17.43
CA GLY A 355 7.37 6.23 -16.23
C GLY A 355 6.91 5.09 -15.31
N PRO A 356 5.72 5.17 -14.70
CA PRO A 356 5.29 4.16 -13.75
C PRO A 356 4.83 2.88 -14.44
N VAL A 357 5.57 1.79 -14.21
CA VAL A 357 5.26 0.45 -14.74
C VAL A 357 4.16 -0.20 -13.91
N THR A 358 4.37 -0.33 -12.60
CA THR A 358 3.46 -1.05 -11.71
C THR A 358 3.57 -0.62 -10.26
N TRP A 359 2.63 -1.08 -9.44
CA TRP A 359 2.53 -0.75 -8.01
C TRP A 359 2.61 -2.03 -7.18
N VAL A 360 3.74 -2.24 -6.51
CA VAL A 360 4.03 -3.46 -5.77
C VAL A 360 3.65 -3.30 -4.31
N GLY A 361 2.69 -4.12 -3.87
CA GLY A 361 2.30 -4.21 -2.48
C GLY A 361 1.04 -5.03 -2.24
N ASP A 362 0.87 -5.51 -1.01
CA ASP A 362 -0.31 -6.28 -0.63
C ASP A 362 -1.55 -5.39 -0.46
N TYR A 363 -1.35 -4.11 -0.17
CA TYR A 363 -2.44 -3.17 0.09
C TYR A 363 -2.10 -1.77 -0.44
N PRO A 364 -3.00 -1.12 -1.22
CA PRO A 364 -2.73 0.18 -1.83
C PRO A 364 -2.92 1.30 -0.81
N TYR A 365 -1.85 1.65 -0.08
CA TYR A 365 -1.90 2.73 0.91
C TYR A 365 -1.86 4.10 0.25
N LEU A 366 -1.16 4.23 -0.88
CA LEU A 366 -0.94 5.51 -1.54
C LEU A 366 -2.10 5.90 -2.46
N ASP A 367 -2.46 7.19 -2.41
CA ASP A 367 -3.20 7.83 -3.51
C ASP A 367 -2.25 8.04 -4.69
N LYS A 368 -2.23 7.04 -5.60
CA LYS A 368 -1.31 6.95 -6.74
C LYS A 368 -1.19 8.25 -7.54
N ASN A 369 -2.31 8.92 -7.81
CA ASN A 369 -2.35 10.15 -8.60
C ASN A 369 -1.70 11.32 -7.87
N LYS A 370 -1.95 11.46 -6.57
CA LYS A 370 -1.31 12.52 -5.79
C LYS A 370 0.15 12.22 -5.55
N PHE A 371 0.49 10.96 -5.26
CA PHE A 371 1.87 10.52 -5.06
C PHE A 371 2.75 10.88 -6.26
N LEU A 372 2.36 10.48 -7.47
CA LEU A 372 3.13 10.80 -8.68
C LEU A 372 3.26 12.32 -8.91
N ARG A 373 2.21 13.09 -8.63
CA ARG A 373 2.27 14.57 -8.73
C ARG A 373 3.21 15.18 -7.70
N THR A 374 3.27 14.63 -6.50
CA THR A 374 4.17 15.10 -5.45
C THR A 374 5.62 14.74 -5.76
N LEU A 375 5.88 13.55 -6.31
CA LEU A 375 7.22 13.18 -6.79
C LEU A 375 7.73 14.13 -7.87
N ASP A 376 6.86 14.46 -8.84
CA ASP A 376 7.14 15.43 -9.91
C ASP A 376 7.37 16.84 -9.34
N SER A 377 6.50 17.33 -8.45
CA SER A 377 6.62 18.67 -7.89
C SER A 377 7.87 18.87 -7.03
N ASN A 378 8.39 17.80 -6.45
CA ASN A 378 9.54 17.83 -5.55
C ASN A 378 10.87 17.55 -6.26
N GLY A 379 10.87 17.31 -7.57
CA GLY A 379 12.08 16.94 -8.32
C GLY A 379 12.65 15.57 -7.95
N VAL A 380 11.89 14.75 -7.22
CA VAL A 380 12.28 13.36 -6.91
C VAL A 380 12.28 12.55 -8.19
N TRP A 381 11.30 12.79 -9.06
CA TRP A 381 11.23 12.18 -10.40
C TRP A 381 12.50 12.43 -11.22
N ASP A 382 12.96 13.68 -11.27
CA ASP A 382 14.17 14.05 -12.02
C ASP A 382 15.41 13.37 -11.44
N THR A 383 15.48 13.23 -10.11
CA THR A 383 16.58 12.54 -9.42
C THR A 383 16.64 11.06 -9.82
N ILE A 384 15.49 10.40 -9.87
CA ILE A 384 15.37 9.00 -10.29
C ILE A 384 15.79 8.84 -11.75
N MET A 385 15.30 9.72 -12.63
CA MET A 385 15.58 9.63 -14.06
C MET A 385 17.04 9.95 -14.40
N SER A 386 17.67 10.90 -13.68
CA SER A 386 19.10 11.20 -13.88
C SER A 386 20.01 10.00 -13.59
N GLY A 387 19.56 9.07 -12.74
CA GLY A 387 20.31 7.85 -12.44
C GLY A 387 20.37 6.86 -13.60
N TYR A 388 19.49 6.96 -14.62
CA TYR A 388 19.53 6.09 -15.79
C TYR A 388 20.59 6.52 -16.81
N GLU A 389 20.85 7.82 -16.93
CA GLU A 389 21.79 8.36 -17.92
C GLU A 389 23.24 7.95 -17.62
N ASP A 390 23.61 7.80 -16.35
CA ASP A 390 25.00 7.50 -15.92
C ASP A 390 25.42 6.05 -16.22
N TYR A 391 24.49 5.11 -16.26
CA TYR A 391 24.80 3.68 -16.48
C TYR A 391 24.91 3.30 -17.97
N GLY A 392 24.29 4.07 -18.86
CA GLY A 392 24.33 3.78 -20.29
C GLY A 392 25.66 4.10 -20.95
N GLU A 393 26.42 5.06 -20.40
CA GLU A 393 27.68 5.50 -21.03
C GLU A 393 28.89 4.62 -20.64
N GLU A 394 28.94 4.05 -19.43
CA GLU A 394 30.08 3.24 -19.00
C GLU A 394 30.14 1.84 -19.63
N GLU A 395 29.00 1.17 -19.86
CA GLU A 395 28.98 -0.15 -20.51
C GLU A 395 29.41 -0.10 -21.99
N GLU A 396 29.05 0.97 -22.72
CA GLU A 396 29.50 1.14 -24.12
C GLU A 396 31.02 1.37 -24.23
N GLU A 397 31.63 2.06 -23.26
CA GLU A 397 33.08 2.28 -23.24
C GLU A 397 33.86 1.00 -22.89
N GLU A 398 33.39 0.18 -21.94
CA GLU A 398 34.05 -1.10 -21.60
C GLU A 398 33.91 -2.14 -22.74
N GLU A 399 32.75 -2.23 -23.39
CA GLU A 399 32.58 -3.13 -24.53
C GLU A 399 33.46 -2.69 -25.72
N ALA A 400 33.54 -1.38 -25.98
CA ALA A 400 34.44 -0.82 -26.98
C ALA A 400 35.92 -1.07 -26.66
N LEU A 401 36.36 -0.90 -25.42
CA LEU A 401 37.73 -1.18 -24.99
C LEU A 401 38.09 -2.68 -25.09
N SER A 402 37.15 -3.57 -24.76
CA SER A 402 37.34 -5.02 -24.93
C SER A 402 37.51 -5.43 -26.41
N TYR A 403 36.92 -4.66 -27.33
CA TYR A 403 37.05 -4.86 -28.76
C TYR A 403 38.40 -4.38 -29.30
N TYR A 404 38.97 -3.32 -28.72
CA TYR A 404 40.27 -2.80 -29.12
C TYR A 404 41.47 -3.61 -28.60
N ASP A 405 41.35 -4.31 -27.46
CA ASP A 405 42.42 -5.14 -26.90
C ASP A 405 42.57 -6.52 -27.57
N LYS A 406 41.70 -6.84 -28.55
CA LYS A 406 41.75 -8.08 -29.36
C LYS A 406 42.37 -7.89 -30.76
N ARG A 407 42.95 -6.73 -31.06
CA ARG A 407 43.71 -6.48 -32.29
C ARG A 407 45.18 -6.24 -31.97
#